data_AF-A0A0S8AN84-F1
#
_entry.id   AF-A0A0S8AN84-F1
#
_cell.length_a   1.000
_cell.length_b   1.000
_cell.length_c   1.000
_cell.angle_alpha   90.00
_cell.angle_beta   90.00
_cell.angle_gamma   90.00
#
_symmetry.space_group_name_H-M   'P 1'
#
loop_
_entity.id
_entity.type
_entity.pdbx_description
1 polymer ?
#
loop_
_entity_poly.entity_id
_entity_poly.type
_entity_poly.pdbx_seq_one_letter_code
_entity_poly.pdbx_strand_id
1 'polypeptide(L)'
;MGILINLIGAALLVLFAVYFFRRKSHEKRINAYFCNAVRLYALTNEEDARIAIITAAKVAAKRQRGSMVKYLRGMASDIKKVSENDSKLNPLVGKFVESSIELAEEISSREWTTSDIIKQKEELGTINSEYLVALDKADPTIFAKKHPQSFK
;
A
#
# COMPACT_ATOMS: atom_id res chain seq x y z
N MET A 1 -5.56 -7.68 -48.62
CA MET A 1 -4.62 -7.05 -47.65
C MET A 1 -5.30 -6.20 -46.59
N GLY A 2 -6.29 -5.34 -46.92
CA GLY A 2 -6.94 -4.47 -45.93
C GLY A 2 -7.64 -5.17 -44.75
N ILE A 3 -8.29 -6.31 -45.00
CA ILE A 3 -8.99 -7.08 -43.94
C ILE A 3 -7.99 -7.64 -42.90
N LEU A 4 -6.82 -8.11 -43.36
CA LEU A 4 -5.78 -8.66 -42.48
C LEU A 4 -5.14 -7.57 -41.60
N ILE A 5 -4.90 -6.38 -42.18
CA ILE A 5 -4.38 -5.21 -41.46
C ILE A 5 -5.38 -4.73 -40.40
N ASN A 6 -6.67 -4.69 -40.73
CA ASN A 6 -7.73 -4.31 -39.79
C ASN A 6 -7.88 -5.32 -38.64
N LEU A 7 -7.76 -6.62 -38.92
CA LEU A 7 -7.78 -7.67 -37.89
C LEU A 7 -6.59 -7.55 -36.92
N ILE A 8 -5.38 -7.32 -37.44
CA ILE A 8 -4.19 -7.11 -36.62
C ILE A 8 -4.34 -5.83 -35.77
N GLY A 9 -4.83 -4.74 -36.36
CA GLY A 9 -5.09 -3.49 -35.65
C GLY A 9 -6.10 -3.66 -34.51
N ALA A 10 -7.21 -4.36 -34.76
CA ALA A 10 -8.23 -4.64 -33.75
C ALA A 10 -7.68 -5.52 -32.61
N ALA A 11 -6.90 -6.56 -32.94
CA ALA A 11 -6.27 -7.43 -31.94
C ALA A 11 -5.29 -6.65 -31.03
N LEU A 12 -4.47 -5.76 -31.61
CA LEU A 12 -3.56 -4.90 -30.85
C LEU A 12 -4.31 -3.94 -29.92
N LEU A 13 -5.43 -3.36 -30.38
CA LEU A 13 -6.27 -2.50 -29.54
C LEU A 13 -6.87 -3.25 -28.35
N VAL A 14 -7.35 -4.48 -28.56
CA VAL A 14 -7.87 -5.33 -27.47
C VAL A 14 -6.76 -5.65 -26.46
N LEU A 15 -5.57 -6.05 -26.93
CA LEU A 15 -4.43 -6.33 -26.05
C LEU A 15 -4.01 -5.09 -25.23
N PHE A 16 -4.01 -3.92 -25.87
CA PHE A 16 -3.71 -2.65 -25.20
C PHE A 16 -4.77 -2.33 -24.14
N ALA A 17 -6.06 -2.46 -24.46
CA ALA A 17 -7.15 -2.24 -23.49
C ALA A 17 -7.05 -3.21 -22.30
N VAL A 18 -6.80 -4.50 -22.55
CA VAL A 18 -6.61 -5.52 -21.50
C VAL A 18 -5.40 -5.18 -20.62
N TYR A 19 -4.29 -4.75 -21.21
CA TYR A 19 -3.10 -4.32 -20.47
C TYR A 19 -3.39 -3.13 -19.55
N PHE A 20 -4.04 -2.07 -20.05
CA PHE A 20 -4.42 -0.90 -19.25
C PHE A 20 -5.40 -1.26 -18.12
N PHE A 21 -6.38 -2.12 -18.41
CA PHE A 21 -7.34 -2.57 -17.41
C PHE A 21 -6.65 -3.36 -16.29
N ARG A 22 -5.78 -4.31 -16.63
CA ARG A 22 -5.00 -5.09 -15.66
C ARG A 22 -4.10 -4.21 -14.80
N ARG A 23 -3.40 -3.25 -15.42
CA ARG A 23 -2.55 -2.30 -14.71
C ARG A 23 -3.35 -1.46 -13.69
N LYS A 24 -4.47 -0.89 -14.09
CA LYS A 24 -5.34 -0.11 -13.19
C LYS A 24 -5.89 -0.96 -12.04
N SER A 25 -6.25 -2.21 -12.31
CA SER A 25 -6.67 -3.16 -11.28
C SER A 25 -5.54 -3.47 -10.30
N HIS A 26 -4.32 -3.68 -10.80
CA HIS A 26 -3.14 -3.92 -9.97
C HIS A 26 -2.83 -2.73 -9.06
N GLU A 27 -2.85 -1.51 -9.61
CA GLU A 27 -2.64 -0.27 -8.84
C GLU A 27 -3.63 -0.10 -7.69
N LYS A 28 -4.92 -0.38 -7.94
CA LYS A 28 -5.96 -0.36 -6.88
C LYS A 28 -5.67 -1.38 -5.78
N ARG A 29 -5.24 -2.58 -6.16
CA ARG A 29 -4.95 -3.65 -5.22
C ARG A 29 -3.71 -3.39 -4.37
N ILE A 30 -2.68 -2.75 -4.92
CA ILE A 30 -1.52 -2.27 -4.15
C ILE A 30 -1.94 -1.20 -3.14
N ASN A 31 -2.82 -0.26 -3.52
CA ASN A 31 -3.34 0.72 -2.57
C ASN A 31 -4.14 0.03 -1.45
N ALA A 32 -4.96 -0.97 -1.77
CA ALA A 32 -5.69 -1.74 -0.76
C ALA A 32 -4.74 -2.53 0.17
N TYR A 33 -3.66 -3.10 -0.39
CA TYR A 33 -2.62 -3.77 0.37
C TYR A 33 -1.98 -2.80 1.37
N PHE A 34 -1.60 -1.61 0.88
CA PHE A 34 -1.06 -0.54 1.71
C PHE A 34 -2.02 -0.16 2.84
N CYS A 35 -3.28 0.16 2.54
CA CYS A 35 -4.25 0.55 3.56
C CYS A 35 -4.47 -0.54 4.61
N ASN A 36 -4.53 -1.81 4.20
CA ASN A 36 -4.67 -2.93 5.14
C ASN A 36 -3.42 -3.09 6.02
N ALA A 37 -2.21 -2.92 5.47
CA ALA A 37 -0.98 -2.93 6.25
C ALA A 37 -0.97 -1.80 7.29
N VAL A 38 -1.38 -0.58 6.90
CA VAL A 38 -1.52 0.55 7.83
C VAL A 38 -2.55 0.24 8.92
N ARG A 39 -3.72 -0.31 8.57
CA ARG A 39 -4.73 -0.72 9.55
C ARG A 39 -4.16 -1.75 10.54
N LEU A 40 -3.46 -2.75 10.05
CA LEU A 40 -2.86 -3.78 10.91
C LEU A 40 -1.83 -3.15 11.86
N TYR A 41 -0.92 -2.33 11.33
CA TYR A 41 0.07 -1.63 12.14
C TYR A 41 -0.59 -0.73 13.20
N ALA A 42 -1.67 -0.02 12.83
CA ALA A 42 -2.43 0.81 13.77
C ALA A 42 -3.00 0.03 14.96
N LEU A 43 -3.45 -1.20 14.70
CA LEU A 43 -4.14 -2.03 15.70
C LEU A 43 -3.18 -2.88 16.53
N THR A 44 -2.01 -3.22 15.99
CA THR A 44 -1.14 -4.25 16.57
C THR A 44 0.29 -3.77 16.84
N ASN A 45 0.70 -2.64 16.25
CA ASN A 45 2.07 -2.16 16.28
C ASN A 45 3.09 -3.21 15.77
N GLU A 46 2.66 -4.09 14.87
CA GLU A 46 3.49 -5.15 14.27
C GLU A 46 4.50 -4.54 13.27
N GLU A 47 5.79 -4.74 13.52
CA GLU A 47 6.84 -4.14 12.70
C GLU A 47 6.85 -4.69 11.26
N ASP A 48 6.51 -5.96 11.06
CA ASP A 48 6.35 -6.55 9.72
C ASP A 48 5.33 -5.78 8.88
N ALA A 49 4.25 -5.32 9.51
CA ALA A 49 3.24 -4.48 8.86
C ALA A 49 3.81 -3.10 8.52
N ARG A 50 4.62 -2.51 9.40
CA ARG A 50 5.34 -1.24 9.12
C ARG A 50 6.26 -1.37 7.91
N ILE A 51 7.05 -2.44 7.84
CA ILE A 51 7.94 -2.71 6.70
C ILE A 51 7.13 -2.97 5.43
N ALA A 52 6.00 -3.68 5.52
CA ALA A 52 5.08 -3.88 4.40
C ALA A 52 4.50 -2.55 3.86
N ILE A 53 4.17 -1.58 4.72
CA ILE A 53 3.71 -0.23 4.35
C ILE A 53 4.79 0.48 3.52
N ILE A 54 6.03 0.54 4.02
CA ILE A 54 7.15 1.21 3.32
C ILE A 54 7.47 0.50 2.00
N THR A 55 7.48 -0.84 1.99
CA THR A 55 7.73 -1.62 0.76
C THR A 55 6.67 -1.34 -0.29
N ALA A 56 5.38 -1.37 0.08
CA ALA A 56 4.28 -1.06 -0.83
C ALA A 56 4.37 0.37 -1.36
N ALA A 57 4.74 1.33 -0.52
CA ALA A 57 4.94 2.72 -0.92
C ALA A 57 6.11 2.87 -1.90
N LYS A 58 7.26 2.24 -1.66
CA LYS A 58 8.41 2.29 -2.57
C LYS A 58 8.12 1.66 -3.93
N VAL A 59 7.37 0.56 -3.96
CA VAL A 59 6.92 -0.10 -5.21
C VAL A 59 5.90 0.74 -5.99
N ALA A 60 5.13 1.57 -5.30
CA ALA A 60 4.07 2.36 -5.92
C ALA A 60 4.60 3.50 -6.80
N ALA A 61 3.87 3.80 -7.87
CA ALA A 61 4.18 4.94 -8.72
C ALA A 61 4.01 6.27 -7.97
N LYS A 62 4.71 7.33 -8.40
CA LYS A 62 4.71 8.65 -7.75
C LYS A 62 3.31 9.17 -7.39
N ARG A 63 2.35 9.07 -8.32
CA ARG A 63 0.95 9.50 -8.10
C ARG A 63 0.25 8.67 -7.02
N GLN A 64 0.50 7.36 -6.97
CA GLN A 64 -0.05 6.48 -5.94
C GLN A 64 0.56 6.80 -4.58
N ARG A 65 1.87 7.02 -4.48
CA ARG A 65 2.53 7.45 -3.24
C ARG A 65 1.91 8.73 -2.68
N GLY A 66 1.62 9.72 -3.53
CA GLY A 66 0.91 10.93 -3.10
C GLY A 66 -0.48 10.65 -2.50
N SER A 67 -1.17 9.61 -2.97
CA SER A 67 -2.45 9.18 -2.41
C SER A 67 -2.28 8.42 -1.08
N MET A 68 -1.23 7.61 -0.96
CA MET A 68 -0.85 6.90 0.27
C MET A 68 -0.47 7.88 1.40
N VAL A 69 0.30 8.93 1.08
CA VAL A 69 0.63 10.02 2.02
C VAL A 69 -0.62 10.75 2.49
N LYS A 70 -1.54 11.07 1.56
CA LYS A 70 -2.83 11.69 1.93
C LYS A 70 -3.66 10.79 2.83
N TYR A 71 -3.67 9.49 2.58
CA TYR A 71 -4.36 8.51 3.41
C TYR A 71 -3.80 8.49 4.84
N LEU A 72 -2.48 8.39 5.01
CA LEU A 72 -1.83 8.42 6.33
C LEU A 72 -2.14 9.70 7.11
N ARG A 73 -2.00 10.87 6.46
CA ARG A 73 -2.29 12.17 7.09
C ARG A 73 -3.77 12.32 7.44
N GLY A 74 -4.67 11.85 6.58
CA GLY A 74 -6.11 11.83 6.83
C GLY A 74 -6.43 10.98 8.04
N MET A 75 -5.93 9.74 8.08
CA MET A 75 -6.18 8.81 9.18
C MET A 75 -5.61 9.33 10.52
N ALA A 76 -4.40 9.89 10.50
CA ALA A 76 -3.82 10.54 11.67
C ALA A 76 -4.68 11.71 12.17
N SER A 77 -5.17 12.56 11.25
CA SER A 77 -6.04 13.68 11.61
C SER A 77 -7.38 13.23 12.19
N ASP A 78 -8.01 12.21 11.58
CA ASP A 78 -9.31 11.71 12.02
C ASP A 78 -9.22 11.05 13.39
N ILE A 79 -8.19 10.23 13.63
CA ILE A 79 -7.98 9.59 14.93
C ILE A 79 -7.62 10.62 16.00
N LYS A 80 -6.80 11.64 15.69
CA LYS A 80 -6.51 12.74 16.61
C LYS A 80 -7.79 13.47 17.06
N LYS A 81 -8.69 13.77 16.13
CA LYS A 81 -10.00 14.38 16.45
C LYS A 81 -10.84 13.48 17.35
N VAL A 82 -10.79 12.17 17.17
CA VAL A 82 -11.49 11.22 18.05
C VAL A 82 -10.89 11.24 19.46
N SER A 83 -9.56 11.24 19.61
CA SER A 83 -8.93 11.30 20.94
C SER A 83 -9.15 12.62 21.67
N GLU A 84 -9.26 13.73 20.95
CA GLU A 84 -9.57 15.04 21.55
C GLU A 84 -10.97 15.05 22.18
N ASN A 85 -11.88 14.22 21.69
CA ASN A 85 -13.24 14.07 22.21
C ASN A 85 -13.39 12.96 23.26
N ASP A 86 -12.41 12.06 23.43
CA ASP A 86 -12.40 11.00 24.43
C ASP A 86 -11.02 10.88 25.11
N SER A 87 -10.92 11.46 26.31
CA SER A 87 -9.69 11.56 27.08
C SER A 87 -9.07 10.21 27.47
N LYS A 88 -9.83 9.11 27.43
CA LYS A 88 -9.32 7.76 27.72
C LYS A 88 -8.48 7.19 26.57
N LEU A 89 -8.63 7.70 25.35
CA LEU A 89 -7.94 7.22 24.15
C LEU A 89 -6.60 7.94 23.88
N ASN A 90 -6.37 9.07 24.55
CA ASN A 90 -5.27 9.98 24.26
C ASN A 90 -3.86 9.33 24.27
N PRO A 91 -3.50 8.45 25.24
CA PRO A 91 -2.16 7.82 25.26
C PRO A 91 -1.94 6.79 24.15
N LEU A 92 -2.99 6.09 23.71
CA LEU A 92 -2.91 5.07 22.67
C LEU A 92 -2.90 5.68 21.26
N VAL A 93 -3.58 6.82 21.10
CA VAL A 93 -3.68 7.53 19.83
C VAL A 93 -2.40 8.30 19.47
N GLY A 94 -1.72 8.87 20.47
CA GLY A 94 -0.51 9.68 20.25
C GLY A 94 0.54 8.97 19.42
N LYS A 95 0.90 7.73 19.80
CA LYS A 95 1.91 6.93 19.09
C LYS A 95 1.52 6.62 17.64
N PHE A 96 0.25 6.26 17.41
CA PHE A 96 -0.20 5.96 16.05
C PHE A 96 -0.18 7.21 15.14
N VAL A 97 -0.62 8.34 15.68
CA VAL A 97 -0.61 9.64 14.96
C VAL A 97 0.82 10.02 14.59
N GLU A 98 1.75 9.92 15.54
CA GLU A 98 3.17 10.16 15.33
C GLU A 98 3.75 9.23 14.26
N SER A 99 3.61 7.91 14.42
CA SER A 99 4.12 6.96 13.43
C SER A 99 3.49 7.15 12.03
N SER A 100 2.23 7.56 11.95
CA SER A 100 1.58 7.85 10.65
C SER A 100 2.16 9.08 9.97
N ILE A 101 2.52 10.11 10.74
CA ILE A 101 3.18 11.32 10.24
C ILE A 101 4.59 10.97 9.78
N GLU A 102 5.36 10.23 10.58
CA GLU A 102 6.71 9.76 10.22
C GLU A 102 6.69 8.94 8.92
N LEU A 103 5.77 7.97 8.81
CA LEU A 103 5.60 7.18 7.59
C LEU A 103 5.24 8.06 6.40
N ALA A 104 4.37 9.06 6.58
CA ALA A 104 3.98 9.97 5.53
C ALA A 104 5.16 10.83 5.05
N GLU A 105 5.99 11.29 5.98
CA GLU A 105 7.21 12.03 5.70
C GLU A 105 8.23 11.17 4.96
N GLU A 106 8.51 9.97 5.47
CA GLU A 106 9.43 9.00 4.84
C GLU A 106 9.02 8.74 3.39
N ILE A 107 7.75 8.39 3.15
CA ILE A 107 7.21 8.10 1.81
C ILE A 107 7.30 9.31 0.88
N SER A 108 7.20 10.53 1.42
CA SER A 108 7.24 11.78 0.66
C SER A 108 8.63 12.35 0.41
N SER A 109 9.63 11.91 1.19
CA SER A 109 10.94 12.58 1.31
C SER A 109 11.81 12.52 0.06
N ARG A 110 11.68 11.48 -0.76
CA ARG A 110 12.50 11.32 -1.97
C ARG A 110 11.87 10.40 -3.02
N GLU A 111 12.43 10.47 -4.23
CA GLU A 111 12.24 9.45 -5.25
C GLU A 111 13.09 8.22 -4.92
N TRP A 112 12.49 7.04 -5.06
CA TRP A 112 13.14 5.77 -4.76
C TRP A 112 13.75 5.17 -6.02
N THR A 113 14.98 4.70 -5.93
CA THR A 113 15.63 3.98 -7.01
C THR A 113 15.16 2.52 -7.05
N THR A 114 15.39 1.84 -8.18
CA THR A 114 15.16 0.39 -8.26
C THR A 114 15.97 -0.38 -7.21
N SER A 115 17.18 0.09 -6.88
CA SER A 115 18.01 -0.51 -5.82
C SER A 115 17.34 -0.40 -4.44
N ASP A 116 16.74 0.75 -4.12
CA ASP A 116 16.01 0.94 -2.87
C ASP A 116 14.80 0.01 -2.76
N ILE A 117 14.10 -0.21 -3.88
CA ILE A 117 12.96 -1.13 -3.96
C ILE A 117 13.41 -2.57 -3.73
N ILE A 118 14.50 -2.99 -4.39
CA ILE A 118 15.04 -4.35 -4.25
C ILE A 118 15.45 -4.62 -2.79
N LYS A 119 16.25 -3.72 -2.19
CA LYS A 119 16.68 -3.84 -0.79
C LYS A 119 15.48 -3.92 0.17
N GLN A 120 14.46 -3.09 -0.05
CA GLN A 120 13.27 -3.12 0.79
C GLN A 120 12.48 -4.42 0.65
N LYS A 121 12.40 -4.99 -0.56
CA LYS A 121 11.78 -6.29 -0.78
C LYS A 121 12.57 -7.43 -0.14
N GLU A 122 13.90 -7.39 -0.21
CA GLU A 122 14.76 -8.37 0.48
C GLU A 122 14.56 -8.33 1.99
N GLU A 123 14.48 -7.13 2.58
CA GLU A 123 14.16 -6.94 4.00
C GLU A 123 12.79 -7.51 4.35
N LEU A 124 11.73 -7.13 3.61
CA LEU A 124 10.39 -7.68 3.83
C LEU A 124 10.36 -9.20 3.65
N GLY A 125 11.06 -9.74 2.66
CA GLY A 125 11.13 -11.17 2.40
C GLY A 125 11.83 -11.95 3.51
N THR A 126 12.83 -11.33 4.15
CA THR A 126 13.56 -11.90 5.29
C THR A 126 12.69 -11.98 6.53
N ILE A 127 11.90 -10.94 6.77
CA ILE A 127 11.08 -10.82 7.99
C ILE A 127 9.75 -11.55 7.82
N ASN A 128 9.07 -11.36 6.68
CA ASN A 128 7.75 -11.93 6.41
C ASN A 128 7.58 -12.20 4.90
N SER A 129 8.06 -13.36 4.47
CA SER A 129 8.01 -13.79 3.07
C SER A 129 6.57 -13.85 2.51
N GLU A 130 5.57 -14.14 3.34
CA GLU A 130 4.16 -14.15 2.93
C GLU A 130 3.65 -12.76 2.57
N TYR A 131 4.05 -11.72 3.31
CA TYR A 131 3.72 -10.33 2.98
C TYR A 131 4.39 -9.92 1.67
N LEU A 132 5.64 -10.30 1.44
CA LEU A 132 6.30 -10.04 0.15
C LEU A 132 5.56 -10.73 -1.00
N VAL A 133 5.25 -12.02 -0.88
CA VAL A 133 4.51 -12.79 -1.91
C VAL A 133 3.14 -12.16 -2.18
N ALA A 134 2.45 -11.71 -1.13
CA ALA A 134 1.19 -11.01 -1.27
C ALA A 134 1.36 -9.65 -1.97
N LEU A 135 2.37 -8.87 -1.62
CA LEU A 135 2.68 -7.60 -2.27
C LEU A 135 2.96 -7.79 -3.77
N ASP A 136 3.78 -8.78 -4.14
CA ASP A 136 4.10 -9.09 -5.53
C ASP A 136 2.87 -9.55 -6.34
N LYS A 137 1.91 -10.19 -5.68
CA LYS A 137 0.62 -10.57 -6.27
C LYS A 137 -0.44 -9.47 -6.14
N ALA A 138 -0.10 -8.34 -5.53
CA ALA A 138 -1.01 -7.30 -5.06
C ALA A 138 -2.21 -7.88 -4.29
N ASP A 139 -2.04 -8.86 -3.41
CA ASP A 139 -3.11 -9.47 -2.63
C ASP A 139 -3.33 -8.75 -1.29
N PRO A 140 -4.33 -7.85 -1.16
CA PRO A 140 -4.60 -7.15 0.09
C PRO A 140 -5.21 -8.05 1.17
N THR A 141 -5.68 -9.26 0.81
CA THR A 141 -6.41 -10.13 1.72
C THR A 141 -5.50 -10.85 2.72
N ILE A 142 -4.18 -10.82 2.50
CA ILE A 142 -3.21 -11.50 3.36
C ILE A 142 -3.33 -11.08 4.83
N PHE A 143 -3.53 -9.78 5.09
CA PHE A 143 -3.62 -9.26 6.45
C PHE A 143 -4.87 -9.74 7.17
N ALA A 144 -6.01 -9.79 6.47
CA ALA A 144 -7.25 -10.33 7.02
C ALA A 144 -7.17 -11.86 7.24
N LYS A 145 -6.44 -12.58 6.39
CA LYS A 145 -6.20 -14.02 6.54
C LYS A 145 -5.30 -14.33 7.75
N LYS A 146 -4.21 -13.59 7.91
CA LYS A 146 -3.26 -13.77 9.03
C LYS A 146 -3.76 -13.20 10.36
N HIS A 147 -4.52 -12.10 10.33
CA HIS A 147 -5.03 -11.41 11.51
C HIS A 147 -6.55 -11.22 11.47
N PRO A 148 -7.36 -12.29 11.44
CA PRO A 148 -8.81 -12.16 11.28
C PRO A 148 -9.45 -11.22 12.31
N GLN A 149 -8.99 -11.23 13.55
CA GLN A 149 -9.48 -10.37 14.63
C GLN A 149 -9.35 -8.87 14.36
N SER A 150 -8.37 -8.45 13.55
CA SER A 150 -8.11 -7.04 13.25
C SER A 150 -8.93 -6.52 12.07
N PHE A 151 -9.60 -7.42 11.33
CA PHE A 151 -10.31 -7.14 10.08
C PHE A 151 -11.79 -7.55 10.08
N LYS A 152 -12.34 -7.88 11.26
CA LYS A 152 -13.79 -8.02 11.46
C LYS A 152 -14.52 -6.69 11.35
#